data_AF-A0A369M9F8-F1
#
_entry.id   AF-A0A369M9F8-F1
#
_cell.length_a   1.000
_cell.length_b   1.000
_cell.length_c   1.000
_cell.angle_alpha   90.00
_cell.angle_beta   90.00
_cell.angle_gamma   90.00
#
_symmetry.space_group_name_H-M   'P 1'
#
loop_
_entity.id
_entity.type
_entity.pdbx_description
1 polymer ?
#
loop_
_entity_poly.entity_id
_entity_poly.type
_entity_poly.pdbx_seq_one_letter_code
_entity_poly.pdbx_strand_id
1 'polypeptide(L)'
;MADRIIAVADIVSALVGTRSYKEAFPKERVLEVLADQRDRGLIDGSCVAVMVRDYDEVMAVVQRACLPVAALYERVQQEYRWLLDQLARHEAEPLTEPAAPVG
;
A
#
# COMPACT_ATOMS: atom_id res chain seq x y z
N MET A 1 -14.14 -21.01 14.39
CA MET A 1 -12.79 -20.73 14.94
C MET A 1 -11.97 -19.88 13.99
N ALA A 2 -11.89 -20.23 12.69
CA ALA A 2 -11.26 -19.41 11.66
C ALA A 2 -11.86 -17.99 11.55
N ASP A 3 -13.19 -17.86 11.60
CA ASP A 3 -13.88 -16.56 11.47
C ASP A 3 -13.44 -15.52 12.52
N ARG A 4 -13.09 -15.97 13.73
CA ARG A 4 -12.63 -15.08 14.81
C ARG A 4 -11.24 -14.54 14.54
N ILE A 5 -10.36 -15.36 13.95
CA ILE A 5 -9.02 -14.94 13.54
C ILE A 5 -9.13 -13.98 12.36
N ILE A 6 -9.98 -14.30 11.38
CA ILE A 6 -10.24 -13.45 10.22
C ILE A 6 -10.77 -12.08 10.66
N ALA A 7 -11.71 -12.02 11.61
CA ALA A 7 -12.23 -10.75 12.11
C ALA A 7 -11.15 -9.85 12.72
N VAL A 8 -10.23 -10.41 13.52
CA VAL A 8 -9.10 -9.65 14.08
C VAL A 8 -8.15 -9.19 12.98
N ALA A 9 -7.83 -10.07 12.03
CA ALA A 9 -6.95 -9.76 10.91
C ALA A 9 -7.52 -8.66 9.99
N ASP A 10 -8.84 -8.68 9.74
CA ASP A 10 -9.54 -7.69 8.93
C ASP A 10 -9.42 -6.29 9.54
N ILE A 11 -9.67 -6.17 10.86
CA ILE A 11 -9.50 -4.91 11.60
C ILE A 11 -8.06 -4.40 11.50
N VAL A 12 -7.07 -5.25 11.75
CA VAL A 12 -5.66 -4.86 11.67
C VAL A 12 -5.31 -4.40 10.26
N SER A 13 -5.72 -5.13 9.23
CA SER A 13 -5.45 -4.78 7.83
C SER A 13 -6.07 -3.43 7.44
N ALA A 14 -7.26 -3.12 7.95
CA ALA A 14 -7.95 -1.86 7.70
C ALA A 14 -7.26 -0.67 8.40
N LEU A 15 -6.62 -0.89 9.55
CA LEU A 15 -5.91 0.14 10.31
C LEU A 15 -4.48 0.38 9.79
N VAL A 16 -3.78 -0.67 9.36
CA VAL A 16 -2.39 -0.54 8.88
C VAL A 16 -2.31 -0.27 7.37
N GLY A 17 -3.38 -0.55 6.62
CA GLY A 17 -3.43 -0.27 5.19
C GLY A 17 -3.24 1.22 4.90
N THR A 18 -2.13 1.56 4.26
CA THR A 18 -1.89 2.91 3.71
C THR A 18 -2.84 3.15 2.55
N ARG A 19 -3.61 4.22 2.61
CA ARG A 19 -4.42 4.70 1.48
C ARG A 19 -3.75 5.97 0.95
N SER A 20 -3.91 6.26 -0.33
CA SER A 20 -3.34 7.45 -0.98
C SER A 20 -3.69 8.78 -0.29
N TYR A 21 -4.71 8.79 0.57
CA TYR A 21 -5.19 9.94 1.32
C TYR A 21 -5.06 9.79 2.86
N LYS A 22 -4.47 8.70 3.37
CA LYS A 22 -4.40 8.41 4.80
C LYS A 22 -3.19 7.55 5.15
N GLU A 23 -2.34 8.07 6.04
CA GLU A 23 -1.21 7.33 6.59
C GLU A 23 -1.67 6.14 7.45
N ALA A 24 -0.85 5.09 7.47
CA ALA A 24 -1.09 3.92 8.31
C ALA A 24 -1.10 4.31 9.78
N PHE A 25 -1.97 3.68 10.57
CA PHE A 25 -1.94 3.88 12.01
C PHE A 25 -0.65 3.32 12.63
N PRO A 26 -0.03 4.02 13.60
CA PRO A 26 1.08 3.47 14.35
C PRO A 26 0.62 2.28 15.19
N LYS A 27 1.56 1.40 15.53
CA LYS A 27 1.30 0.15 16.28
C LYS A 27 0.48 0.40 17.54
N GLU A 28 0.84 1.41 18.32
CA GLU A 28 0.21 1.76 19.59
C GLU A 28 -1.29 1.99 19.39
N ARG A 29 -1.64 2.73 18.33
CA ARG A 29 -3.02 3.03 18.00
C ARG A 29 -3.80 1.81 17.52
N VAL A 30 -3.15 0.90 16.80
CA VAL A 30 -3.76 -0.39 16.42
C VAL A 30 -4.08 -1.22 17.66
N LEU A 31 -3.13 -1.33 18.59
CA LEU A 31 -3.29 -2.09 19.83
C LEU A 31 -4.39 -1.51 20.73
N GLU A 32 -4.49 -0.17 20.83
CA GLU A 32 -5.58 0.50 21.53
C GLU A 32 -6.95 0.14 20.95
N VAL A 33 -7.10 0.19 19.62
CA VAL A 33 -8.37 -0.13 18.96
C VAL A 33 -8.74 -1.60 19.17
N LEU A 34 -7.78 -2.53 19.11
CA LEU A 34 -8.02 -3.93 19.41
C LEU A 34 -8.43 -4.16 20.87
N ALA A 35 -7.83 -3.44 21.81
CA ALA A 35 -8.19 -3.50 23.22
C ALA A 35 -9.62 -3.01 23.46
N ASP A 36 -10.02 -1.87 22.88
CA ASP A 36 -11.41 -1.35 22.98
C ASP A 36 -12.44 -2.35 22.42
N GLN A 37 -12.17 -2.90 21.23
CA GLN A 37 -13.08 -3.86 20.58
C GLN A 37 -13.21 -5.15 21.40
N ARG A 38 -12.11 -5.63 22.00
CA ARG A 38 -12.11 -6.76 22.94
C ARG A 38 -12.92 -6.45 24.19
N ASP A 39 -12.69 -5.31 24.83
CA ASP A 39 -13.30 -4.95 26.11
C ASP A 39 -14.81 -4.74 25.98
N ARG A 40 -15.26 -4.37 24.78
CA ARG A 40 -16.68 -4.30 24.40
C ARG A 40 -17.28 -5.66 24.00
N GLY A 41 -16.49 -6.72 24.00
CA GLY A 41 -16.92 -8.08 23.64
C GLY A 41 -17.21 -8.27 22.15
N LEU A 42 -16.70 -7.39 21.28
CA LEU A 42 -16.99 -7.41 19.84
C LEU A 42 -16.10 -8.41 19.08
N ILE A 43 -14.92 -8.70 19.61
CA ILE A 43 -13.96 -9.64 19.04
C ILE A 43 -13.39 -10.57 20.11
N ASP A 44 -12.92 -11.74 19.67
CA ASP A 44 -12.43 -12.79 20.56
C ASP A 44 -11.11 -12.39 21.24
N GLY A 45 -11.13 -12.31 22.57
CA GLY A 45 -9.96 -11.89 23.35
C GLY A 45 -8.76 -12.82 23.25
N SER A 46 -8.95 -14.11 22.98
CA SER A 46 -7.82 -15.04 22.78
C SER A 46 -7.11 -14.77 21.45
N CYS A 47 -7.87 -14.46 20.39
CA CYS A 47 -7.33 -14.09 19.09
C CYS A 47 -6.60 -12.74 19.17
N VAL A 48 -7.16 -11.76 19.91
CA VAL A 48 -6.50 -10.49 20.18
C VAL A 48 -5.19 -10.70 20.95
N ALA A 49 -5.17 -11.53 22.00
CA ALA A 49 -3.95 -11.79 22.76
C ALA A 49 -2.81 -12.36 21.90
N VAL A 50 -3.12 -13.30 20.99
CA VAL A 50 -2.14 -13.85 20.04
C VAL A 50 -1.66 -12.77 19.08
N MET A 51 -2.58 -11.99 18.49
CA MET A 51 -2.22 -10.90 17.57
C MET A 51 -1.32 -9.85 18.23
N VAL A 52 -1.60 -9.47 19.49
CA VAL A 52 -0.77 -8.51 20.23
C VAL A 52 0.61 -9.08 20.53
N ARG A 53 0.69 -10.34 20.96
CA ARG A 53 1.96 -11.01 21.27
C ARG A 53 2.87 -11.09 20.06
N ASP A 54 2.33 -11.47 18.91
CA ASP A 54 3.09 -11.77 17.69
C ASP A 54 3.05 -10.61 16.68
N TYR A 55 2.60 -9.42 17.10
CA TYR A 55 2.28 -8.29 16.21
C TYR A 55 3.44 -7.95 15.26
N ASP A 56 4.65 -7.79 15.80
CA ASP A 56 5.80 -7.36 15.00
C ASP A 56 6.22 -8.43 13.99
N GLU A 57 6.12 -9.70 14.36
CA GLU A 57 6.42 -10.81 13.46
C GLU A 57 5.40 -10.89 12.32
N VAL A 58 4.11 -10.80 12.66
CA VAL A 58 3.01 -10.76 11.67
C VAL A 58 3.21 -9.58 10.72
N MET A 59 3.49 -8.39 11.25
CA MET A 59 3.69 -7.19 10.43
C MET A 59 4.95 -7.29 9.55
N ALA A 60 6.02 -7.93 10.03
CA ALA A 60 7.20 -8.19 9.21
C ALA A 60 6.91 -9.16 8.05
N VAL A 61 6.06 -10.18 8.27
CA VAL A 61 5.59 -11.08 7.20
C VAL A 61 4.75 -10.31 6.19
N VAL A 62 3.79 -9.50 6.66
CA VAL A 62 2.93 -8.66 5.80
C VAL A 62 3.78 -7.73 4.94
N GLN A 63 4.75 -7.03 5.54
CA GLN A 63 5.63 -6.14 4.80
C GLN A 63 6.38 -6.89 3.70
N ARG A 64 7.01 -8.03 4.01
CA ARG A 64 7.73 -8.83 3.01
C ARG A 64 6.81 -9.32 1.89
N ALA A 65 5.59 -9.73 2.21
CA ALA A 65 4.61 -10.17 1.22
C ALA A 65 4.16 -9.03 0.30
N CYS A 66 4.11 -7.80 0.79
CA CYS A 66 3.71 -6.63 0.01
C CYS A 66 4.84 -6.04 -0.85
N LEU A 67 6.12 -6.28 -0.53
CA LEU A 67 7.26 -5.72 -1.26
C LEU A 67 7.23 -5.97 -2.79
N PRO A 68 6.94 -7.19 -3.30
CA PRO A 68 6.91 -7.42 -4.74
C PRO A 68 5.83 -6.61 -5.46
N VAL A 69 4.67 -6.46 -4.82
CA VAL A 69 3.54 -5.70 -5.37
C VAL A 69 3.86 -4.21 -5.38
N ALA A 70 4.46 -3.69 -4.30
CA ALA A 70 4.92 -2.30 -4.23
C ALA A 70 5.97 -2.01 -5.32
N ALA A 71 6.95 -2.91 -5.49
CA ALA A 71 7.98 -2.76 -6.53
C ALA A 71 7.39 -2.75 -7.95
N LEU A 72 6.39 -3.60 -8.23
CA LEU A 72 5.69 -3.58 -9.51
C LEU A 72 4.96 -2.25 -9.74
N TYR A 73 4.28 -1.75 -8.72
CA TYR A 73 3.59 -0.46 -8.81
C TYR A 73 4.57 0.69 -9.08
N GLU A 74 5.70 0.73 -8.37
CA GLU A 74 6.76 1.73 -8.60
C GLU A 74 7.31 1.67 -10.03
N ARG A 75 7.51 0.46 -10.56
CA ARG A 75 7.96 0.29 -11.95
C ARG A 75 6.96 0.85 -12.95
N VAL A 76 5.67 0.56 -12.79
CA VAL A 76 4.60 1.11 -13.64
C VAL A 76 4.61 2.64 -13.58
N GLN A 77 4.77 3.22 -12.40
CA GLN A 77 4.86 4.68 -12.23
C GLN A 77 6.09 5.28 -12.90
N GLN A 78 7.24 4.60 -12.86
CA GLN A 78 8.46 5.04 -13.54
C GLN A 78 8.30 5.00 -15.06
N GLU A 79 7.76 3.91 -15.61
CA GLU A 79 7.50 3.76 -17.04
C GLU A 79 6.52 4.84 -17.55
N TYR A 80 5.48 5.14 -16.76
CA TYR A 80 4.54 6.21 -17.07
C TYR A 80 5.21 7.59 -17.13
N ARG A 81 6.03 7.95 -16.13
CA ARG A 81 6.77 9.22 -16.13
C ARG A 81 7.74 9.31 -17.31
N TRP A 82 8.42 8.21 -17.63
CA TRP A 82 9.32 8.15 -18.77
C TRP A 82 8.58 8.43 -20.08
N LEU A 83 7.38 7.87 -20.28
CA LEU A 83 6.55 8.13 -21.45
C LEU A 83 6.11 9.59 -21.54
N LEU A 84 5.71 10.21 -20.42
CA LEU A 84 5.36 11.64 -20.38
C LEU A 84 6.54 12.52 -20.78
N ASP A 85 7.75 12.20 -20.31
CA ASP A 85 8.96 12.94 -20.68
C ASP A 85 9.29 12.80 -22.18
N GLN A 86 9.07 11.63 -22.78
CA GLN A 86 9.26 11.45 -24.23
C GLN A 86 8.26 12.28 -25.03
N LEU A 87 7.00 12.30 -24.62
CA LEU A 87 5.96 13.10 -25.29
C LEU A 87 6.30 14.59 -25.24
N ALA A 88 6.68 15.10 -24.06
CA ALA A 88 7.06 16.51 -23.91
C ALA A 88 8.27 16.90 -24.78
N ARG A 89 9.24 15.99 -24.97
CA ARG A 89 10.39 16.23 -25.86
C ARG A 89 9.98 16.28 -27.33
N HIS A 90 9.09 15.39 -27.76
CA HIS A 90 8.61 15.34 -29.14
C HIS A 90 7.69 16.54 -29.47
N GLU A 91 6.93 17.05 -28.50
CA GLU A 91 6.15 18.29 -28.67
C GLU A 91 7.04 19.55 -28.69
N ALA A 92 8.23 19.50 -28.07
CA ALA A 92 9.20 20.59 -28.05
C ALA A 92 10.13 20.62 -29.28
N GLU A 93 10.13 19.57 -30.12
CA GLU A 93 10.90 19.50 -31.35
C GLU A 93 10.04 20.07 -32.51
N PRO A 94 10.30 21.29 -33.00
CA PRO A 94 9.52 21.81 -34.12
C PRO A 94 9.83 20.96 -35.36
N LEU A 95 8.78 20.55 -36.08
CA LEU A 95 8.85 19.93 -37.41
C LEU A 95 9.75 20.79 -38.32
N THR A 96 11.04 20.48 -38.35
CA THR A 96 11.96 21.03 -39.34
C THR A 96 11.84 20.10 -40.54
N GLU A 97 10.82 20.34 -41.36
CA GLU A 97 10.79 19.76 -42.69
C GLU A 97 12.05 20.22 -43.44
N PRO A 98 12.85 19.30 -44.00
CA PRO A 98 13.94 19.71 -44.87
C PRO A 98 13.31 20.34 -46.12
N ALA A 99 13.49 21.65 -46.29
CA ALA A 99 13.06 22.37 -47.48
C ALA A 99 13.62 21.65 -48.72
N ALA A 100 12.73 21.02 -49.50
CA ALA A 100 13.09 20.43 -50.77
C ALA A 100 13.61 21.54 -51.71
N PRO A 101 14.72 21.32 -52.43
CA PRO A 101 15.22 22.32 -53.37
C PRO A 101 14.25 22.42 -54.54
N VAL A 102 13.72 23.62 -54.76
CA VAL A 102 12.95 23.97 -55.95
C VAL A 102 13.94 24.01 -57.13
N GLY A 103 13.79 23.05 -58.05
CA GLY A 103 14.47 22.98 -59.34
C GLY A 103 13.46 23.02 -60.47
#